data_AF-A0A9Q1AE03-F1
#
_entry.id   AF-A0A9Q1AE03-F1
#
_cell.length_a   1.000
_cell.length_b   1.000
_cell.length_c   1.000
_cell.angle_alpha   90.00
_cell.angle_beta   90.00
_cell.angle_gamma   90.00
#
_symmetry.space_group_name_H-M   'P 1'
#
loop_
_entity.id
_entity.type
_entity.pdbx_description
1 polymer ?
#
loop_
_entity_poly.entity_id
_entity_poly.type
_entity_poly.pdbx_seq_one_letter_code
_entity_poly.pdbx_strand_id
1 'polypeptide(L)'
;MRIVGLTGGISSGKSTASNLFKSHDIPVVDADIVARDVLKKDTGGYKGVVAAFGDDILQANGEVDRPKLGQIVFSDPGKRQLLNRLLAPYISSGIW
;
A
#
# COMPACT_ATOMS: atom_id res chain seq x y z
N MET A 1 -8.11 22.81 2.48
CA MET A 1 -7.13 22.15 1.58
C MET A 1 -7.89 21.52 0.43
N ARG A 2 -7.46 21.70 -0.83
CA ARG A 2 -8.07 21.02 -1.99
C ARG A 2 -7.22 19.78 -2.32
N ILE A 3 -7.87 18.65 -2.58
CA ILE A 3 -7.22 17.39 -2.93
C ILE A 3 -7.51 17.09 -4.39
N VAL A 4 -6.45 16.78 -5.14
CA VAL A 4 -6.52 16.43 -6.56
C VAL A 4 -5.94 15.03 -6.72
N GLY A 5 -6.76 14.09 -7.21
CA GLY A 5 -6.32 12.72 -7.48
C GLY A 5 -5.62 12.64 -8.83
N LEU A 6 -4.32 12.30 -8.82
CA LEU A 6 -3.58 11.99 -10.04
C LEU A 6 -3.69 10.50 -10.36
N THR A 7 -4.38 10.16 -11.45
CA THR A 7 -4.58 8.78 -11.91
C THR A 7 -4.20 8.62 -13.39
N GLY A 8 -4.11 7.38 -13.85
CA GLY A 8 -3.67 7.03 -15.21
C GLY A 8 -3.19 5.58 -15.31
N GLY A 9 -3.18 5.04 -16.52
CA GLY A 9 -2.73 3.66 -16.79
C GLY A 9 -1.24 3.41 -16.53
N ILE A 10 -0.81 2.16 -16.65
CA ILE A 10 0.61 1.80 -16.57
C ILE A 10 1.38 2.58 -17.65
N SER A 11 2.56 3.10 -17.29
CA SER A 11 3.42 3.88 -18.20
C SER A 11 2.83 5.19 -18.71
N SER A 12 1.74 5.71 -18.13
CA SER A 12 1.12 6.97 -18.56
C SER A 12 1.83 8.25 -18.09
N GLY A 13 3.03 8.14 -17.51
CA GLY A 13 3.79 9.31 -17.04
C GLY A 13 3.33 9.92 -15.70
N LYS A 14 2.52 9.22 -14.89
CA LYS A 14 2.08 9.73 -13.56
C LYS A 14 3.23 10.17 -12.68
N SER A 15 4.32 9.39 -12.62
CA SER A 15 5.51 9.73 -11.84
C SER A 15 6.19 11.01 -12.34
N THR A 16 6.16 11.25 -13.64
CA THR A 16 6.67 12.49 -14.24
C THR A 16 5.80 13.68 -13.83
N ALA A 17 4.48 13.56 -13.95
CA ALA A 17 3.55 14.60 -13.54
C ALA A 17 3.63 14.88 -12.03
N SER A 18 3.74 13.85 -11.20
CA SER A 18 3.87 14.00 -9.74
C SER A 18 5.19 14.66 -9.34
N ASN A 19 6.29 14.38 -10.04
CA ASN A 19 7.56 15.06 -9.82
C ASN A 19 7.52 16.54 -10.24
N LEU A 20 6.78 16.88 -11.30
CA LEU A 20 6.56 18.27 -11.69
C LEU A 20 5.80 19.05 -10.62
N PHE A 21 4.77 18.46 -10.00
CA PHE A 21 4.08 19.10 -8.87
C PHE A 21 5.05 19.35 -7.70
N LYS A 22 5.88 18.37 -7.36
CA LYS A 22 6.89 18.52 -6.30
C LYS A 22 7.89 19.65 -6.60
N SER A 23 8.31 19.84 -7.85
CA SER A 23 9.24 20.94 -8.21
C SER A 23 8.62 22.32 -8.10
N HIS A 24 7.30 22.41 -7.97
CA HIS A 24 6.56 23.64 -7.70
C HIS A 24 6.10 23.75 -6.23
N ASP A 25 6.77 23.03 -5.32
CA ASP A 25 6.46 22.99 -3.89
C ASP A 25 5.04 22.52 -3.56
N ILE A 26 4.40 21.79 -4.47
CA ILE A 26 3.08 21.18 -4.24
C ILE A 26 3.29 19.82 -3.56
N PRO A 27 2.75 19.61 -2.34
CA PRO A 27 2.84 18.32 -1.67
C PRO A 27 2.16 17.21 -2.48
N VAL A 28 2.85 16.09 -2.60
CA VAL A 28 2.33 14.89 -3.29
C VAL A 28 2.35 13.72 -2.32
N VAL A 29 1.18 13.13 -2.11
CA VAL A 29 1.02 11.85 -1.43
C VAL A 29 0.95 10.75 -2.48
N ASP A 30 1.87 9.79 -2.40
CA ASP A 30 1.91 8.63 -3.30
C ASP A 30 1.22 7.44 -2.60
N ALA A 31 0.05 7.04 -3.13
CA ALA A 31 -0.74 5.95 -2.57
C ALA A 31 0.00 4.59 -2.63
N ASP A 32 0.86 4.39 -3.63
CA ASP A 32 1.66 3.16 -3.72
C ASP A 32 2.71 3.13 -2.61
N ILE A 33 3.30 4.28 -2.24
CA ILE A 33 4.23 4.36 -1.12
C ILE A 33 3.50 4.13 0.21
N VAL A 34 2.36 4.78 0.42
CA VAL A 34 1.56 4.60 1.63
C VAL A 34 1.15 3.13 1.80
N ALA A 35 0.67 2.48 0.75
CA ALA A 35 0.30 1.06 0.78
C ALA A 35 1.48 0.14 1.14
N ARG A 36 2.71 0.53 0.78
CA ARG A 36 3.93 -0.20 1.13
C ARG A 36 4.37 0.05 2.58
N ASP A 37 4.12 1.24 3.10
CA ASP A 37 4.54 1.64 4.44
C ASP A 37 3.63 1.06 5.53
N VAL A 38 2.32 0.94 5.26
CA VAL A 38 1.37 0.31 6.20
C VAL A 38 1.60 -1.19 6.42
N LEU A 39 2.48 -1.81 5.62
CA LEU A 39 2.89 -3.21 5.76
C LEU A 39 4.28 -3.37 6.40
N LYS A 40 4.96 -2.28 6.76
CA LYS A 40 6.24 -2.35 7.48
C LYS A 40 6.04 -2.95 8.87
N LYS A 41 7.06 -3.64 9.36
CA LYS A 41 7.07 -4.25 10.69
C LYS A 41 6.61 -3.25 11.76
N ASP A 42 5.87 -3.76 12.75
CA ASP A 42 5.33 -3.01 13.90
C ASP A 42 4.21 -2.01 13.61
N THR A 43 3.85 -1.79 12.34
CA THR A 43 2.66 -1.00 11.99
C THR A 43 1.35 -1.73 12.30
N GLY A 44 0.26 -0.98 12.44
CA GLY A 44 -1.07 -1.57 12.65
C GLY A 44 -1.53 -2.44 11.48
N GLY A 45 -1.23 -2.03 10.25
CA GLY A 45 -1.51 -2.82 9.05
C GLY A 45 -0.74 -4.13 9.02
N TYR A 46 0.57 -4.10 9.33
CA TYR A 46 1.38 -5.31 9.50
C TYR A 46 0.76 -6.30 10.49
N LYS A 47 0.41 -5.84 11.69
CA LYS A 47 -0.17 -6.71 12.73
C LYS A 47 -1.48 -7.35 12.29
N GLY A 48 -2.37 -6.57 11.67
CA GLY A 48 -3.64 -7.07 11.16
C GLY A 48 -3.47 -8.11 10.04
N VAL A 49 -2.51 -7.89 9.14
CA VAL A 49 -2.22 -8.80 8.03
C VAL A 49 -1.56 -10.09 8.53
N VAL A 50 -0.59 -10.02 9.43
CA VAL A 50 0.03 -11.22 10.03
C VAL A 50 -1.00 -12.03 10.82
N ALA A 51 -1.88 -11.39 11.59
CA ALA A 51 -2.94 -12.10 12.31
C ALA A 51 -3.94 -12.82 11.39
N ALA A 52 -4.20 -12.29 10.20
CA ALA A 52 -5.17 -12.85 9.26
C ALA A 52 -4.57 -13.90 8.30
N PHE A 53 -3.31 -13.74 7.92
CA PHE A 53 -2.63 -14.58 6.92
C PHE A 53 -1.60 -15.55 7.53
N GLY A 54 -1.28 -15.41 8.82
CA GLY A 54 -0.30 -16.21 9.54
C GLY A 54 1.14 -15.77 9.31
N ASP A 55 2.08 -16.40 10.02
CA ASP A 55 3.51 -16.10 9.91
C ASP A 55 4.12 -16.60 8.60
N ASP A 56 3.39 -17.43 7.83
CA ASP A 56 3.84 -17.93 6.53
C ASP A 56 4.10 -16.81 5.53
N ILE A 57 3.47 -15.64 5.67
CA ILE A 57 3.70 -14.49 4.80
C ILE A 57 4.91 -13.65 5.23
N LEU A 58 5.69 -14.08 6.22
CA LEU A 58 6.87 -13.37 6.71
C LEU A 58 8.16 -13.95 6.11
N GLN A 59 9.11 -13.05 5.88
CA GLN A 59 10.50 -13.38 5.59
C GLN A 59 11.24 -13.71 6.89
N ALA A 60 12.44 -14.28 6.77
CA ALA A 60 13.27 -14.63 7.93
C ALA A 60 13.65 -13.42 8.81
N ASN A 61 13.63 -12.20 8.27
CA ASN A 61 13.86 -10.96 9.01
C ASN A 61 12.59 -10.44 9.74
N GLY A 62 11.45 -11.11 9.58
CA GLY A 62 10.16 -10.71 10.12
C GLY A 62 9.47 -9.58 9.35
N GLU A 63 9.88 -9.29 8.11
CA GLU A 63 9.12 -8.41 7.20
C GLU A 63 8.12 -9.20 6.36
N VAL A 64 7.08 -8.53 5.86
CA VAL A 64 6.09 -9.16 4.96
C VAL A 64 6.74 -9.49 3.62
N ASP A 65 6.69 -10.77 3.24
CA ASP A 65 7.00 -11.26 1.90
C ASP A 65 5.88 -10.86 0.94
N ARG A 66 6.07 -9.72 0.27
CA ARG A 66 5.08 -9.13 -0.65
C ARG A 66 4.83 -10.01 -1.87
N PRO A 67 5.85 -10.60 -2.54
CA PRO A 67 5.61 -11.60 -3.57
C PRO A 67 4.69 -12.73 -3.09
N LYS A 68 4.94 -13.31 -1.92
CA LYS A 68 4.15 -14.41 -1.37
C LYS A 68 2.73 -14.00 -1.00
N LEU A 69 2.58 -12.88 -0.27
CA LEU A 69 1.28 -12.31 0.04
C LEU A 69 0.49 -11.99 -1.24
N GLY A 70 1.18 -11.43 -2.24
CA GLY A 70 0.66 -11.16 -3.58
C GLY A 70 0.09 -12.42 -4.23
N GLN A 71 0.85 -13.51 -4.30
CA GLN A 71 0.39 -14.77 -4.85
C GLN A 71 -0.90 -15.26 -4.18
N ILE A 72 -0.96 -15.20 -2.85
CA ILE A 72 -2.14 -15.62 -2.07
C ILE A 72 -3.36 -14.77 -2.43
N VAL A 73 -3.25 -13.44 -2.42
CA VAL A 73 -4.40 -12.54 -2.69
C VAL A 73 -4.76 -12.46 -4.17
N PHE A 74 -3.84 -12.77 -5.08
CA PHE A 74 -4.16 -12.89 -6.50
C PHE A 74 -4.86 -14.23 -6.80
N SER A 75 -4.53 -15.30 -6.08
CA SER A 75 -5.19 -16.61 -6.23
C SER A 75 -6.60 -16.68 -5.63
N ASP A 76 -6.91 -15.88 -4.61
CA ASP A 76 -8.17 -15.93 -3.88
C ASP A 76 -8.81 -14.53 -3.75
N PRO A 77 -9.92 -14.26 -4.46
CA PRO A 77 -10.64 -12.99 -4.37
C PRO A 77 -11.14 -12.64 -2.97
N GLY A 78 -11.52 -13.62 -2.15
CA GLY A 78 -11.95 -13.43 -0.78
C GLY A 78 -10.81 -12.95 0.11
N LYS A 79 -9.63 -13.55 -0.02
CA LYS A 79 -8.41 -13.09 0.65
C LYS A 79 -7.98 -11.69 0.18
N ARG A 80 -8.18 -11.37 -1.10
CA ARG A 80 -7.95 -10.01 -1.62
C ARG A 80 -8.85 -8.98 -0.97
N GLN A 81 -10.14 -9.27 -0.85
CA GLN A 81 -11.08 -8.39 -0.16
C GLN A 81 -10.74 -8.24 1.33
N LEU A 82 -10.34 -9.33 1.98
CA LEU A 82 -9.89 -9.30 3.36
C LEU A 82 -8.66 -8.38 3.53
N LEU A 83 -7.63 -8.55 2.69
CA LEU A 83 -6.44 -7.68 2.71
C LEU A 83 -6.83 -6.21 2.53
N ASN A 84 -7.66 -5.91 1.52
CA ASN A 84 -8.13 -4.55 1.27
C ASN A 84 -8.86 -3.96 2.48
N ARG A 85 -9.73 -4.74 3.13
CA ARG A 85 -10.48 -4.30 4.31
C ARG A 85 -9.57 -4.03 5.51
N LEU A 86 -8.57 -4.88 5.71
CA LEU A 86 -7.58 -4.72 6.79
C LEU A 86 -6.72 -3.47 6.57
N LEU A 87 -6.32 -3.19 5.33
CA LEU A 87 -5.44 -2.07 5.00
C LEU A 87 -6.16 -0.73 4.81
N ALA A 88 -7.45 -0.74 4.45
CA ALA A 88 -8.25 0.47 4.20
C ALA A 88 -8.13 1.57 5.28
N PRO A 89 -8.27 1.28 6.59
CA PRO A 89 -8.13 2.32 7.62
C PRO A 89 -6.72 2.91 7.68
N TYR A 90 -5.68 2.07 7.50
CA TYR A 90 -4.29 2.50 7.59
C TYR A 90 -3.83 3.29 6.36
N ILE A 91 -4.31 2.91 5.17
CA ILE A 91 -4.06 3.67 3.94
C ILE A 91 -4.75 5.03 4.02
N SER A 92 -6.00 5.06 4.48
CA SER A 92 -6.73 6.32 4.65
C SER A 92 -5.98 7.23 5.64
N SER A 93 -5.61 6.73 6.82
CA SER A 93 -4.85 7.53 7.80
C SER A 93 -3.47 7.95 7.33
N GLY A 94 -2.85 7.23 6.39
CA GLY A 94 -1.53 7.60 5.84
C GLY A 94 -1.61 8.66 4.73
N ILE A 95 -2.81 8.98 4.25
CA ILE A 95 -3.04 10.02 3.23
C ILE A 95 -3.41 11.37 3.88
N TRP A 96 -3.85 11.37 5.14
CA TRP A 96 -4.27 12.55 5.90
C TRP A 96 -3.23 12.95 6.95
#